data_AF-A0A225WDM8-F1
#
_entry.id   AF-A0A225WDM8-F1
#
_cell.length_a   1.000
_cell.length_b   1.000
_cell.length_c   1.000
_cell.angle_alpha   90.00
_cell.angle_beta   90.00
_cell.angle_gamma   90.00
#
_symmetry.space_group_name_H-M   'P 1'
#
loop_
_entity.id
_entity.type
_entity.pdbx_description
1 polymer ?
#
loop_
_entity_poly.entity_id
_entity_poly.type
_entity_poly.pdbx_seq_one_letter_code
_entity_poly.pdbx_strand_id
1 'polypeptide(L)'
;MRRIRKPEYCLENKHAAFAYCTKCKRSIRFKIKNSGIEPHMRKYHEEDLKNFGKDDNTTANRIGRALEPEFANVDSIAKTHMLRNIPLSSKLRYEGPIKFVKFITEEICGVKLHLPGRTRLRADIITLVGDLRVEVKADIARSCVYYSITSDIWTTRNSHSYIAFTIHYVNEEFEFVSWALEVKEIPGKHDGTAIVAALNMILDDWGLSKDLCTHVVRDPGSNMISAGNIWGTDHAA
;
A
#
# COMPACT_ATOMS: atom_id res chain seq x y z
N MET A 1 11.38 25.72 -21.14
CA MET A 1 11.07 24.32 -20.72
C MET A 1 10.54 23.54 -21.92
N ARG A 2 11.33 22.60 -22.47
CA ARG A 2 10.91 21.73 -23.58
C ARG A 2 10.00 20.62 -23.01
N ARG A 3 8.77 20.51 -23.52
CA ARG A 3 7.85 19.41 -23.21
C ARG A 3 8.41 18.11 -23.80
N ILE A 4 8.82 17.17 -22.95
CA ILE A 4 9.15 15.80 -23.35
C ILE A 4 7.82 15.13 -23.75
N ARG A 5 7.61 14.91 -25.06
CA ARG A 5 6.53 14.02 -25.54
C ARG A 5 6.96 12.58 -25.29
N LYS A 6 6.12 11.78 -24.62
CA LYS A 6 6.31 10.33 -24.53
C LYS A 6 6.18 9.70 -25.94
N PRO A 7 6.93 8.64 -26.28
CA PRO A 7 6.71 7.91 -27.53
C PRO A 7 5.40 7.11 -27.43
N GLU A 8 4.44 7.41 -28.30
CA GLU A 8 3.24 6.61 -28.54
C GLU A 8 3.56 5.46 -29.48
N TYR A 9 4.08 4.33 -28.98
CA TYR A 9 4.03 3.07 -29.73
C TYR A 9 3.88 1.90 -28.76
N CYS A 10 2.64 1.45 -28.54
CA CYS A 10 2.36 0.18 -27.89
C CYS A 10 2.43 -0.94 -28.94
N LEU A 11 3.39 -1.85 -28.79
CA LEU A 11 3.50 -3.02 -29.66
C LEU A 11 2.38 -4.01 -29.34
N GLU A 12 1.31 -3.97 -30.13
CA GLU A 12 0.24 -4.97 -30.09
C GLU A 12 0.58 -6.24 -30.88
N ASN A 13 -0.12 -7.36 -30.61
CA ASN A 13 0.04 -8.65 -31.30
C ASN A 13 -0.05 -8.58 -32.84
N LYS A 14 -0.71 -7.55 -33.38
CA LYS A 14 -0.79 -7.29 -34.82
C LYS A 14 0.55 -6.94 -35.48
N HIS A 15 1.53 -6.53 -34.67
CA HIS A 15 2.87 -6.16 -35.12
C HIS A 15 3.87 -7.33 -35.05
N ALA A 16 3.47 -8.50 -34.54
CA ALA A 16 4.36 -9.64 -34.41
C ALA A 16 4.52 -10.40 -35.74
N ALA A 17 5.75 -10.50 -36.26
CA ALA A 17 6.06 -11.28 -37.46
C ALA A 17 6.30 -12.77 -37.18
N PHE A 18 6.64 -13.11 -35.92
CA PHE A 18 6.96 -14.47 -35.48
C PHE A 18 6.34 -14.76 -34.11
N ALA A 19 6.01 -16.02 -33.89
CA ALA A 19 5.68 -16.61 -32.60
C ALA A 19 6.79 -17.59 -32.21
N TYR A 20 7.02 -17.78 -30.90
CA TYR A 20 8.05 -18.67 -30.39
C TYR A 20 7.42 -19.86 -29.66
N CYS A 21 7.75 -21.08 -30.07
CA CYS A 21 7.32 -22.28 -29.36
C CYS A 21 8.26 -22.54 -28.17
N THR A 22 7.72 -22.53 -26.95
CA THR A 22 8.50 -22.75 -25.73
C THR A 22 8.86 -24.22 -25.51
N LYS A 23 8.19 -25.16 -26.18
CA LYS A 23 8.44 -26.61 -26.08
C LYS A 23 9.63 -27.05 -26.93
N CYS A 24 9.63 -26.73 -28.22
CA CYS A 24 10.71 -27.09 -29.14
C CYS A 24 11.67 -25.94 -29.46
N LYS A 25 11.52 -24.78 -28.81
CA LYS A 25 12.39 -23.60 -28.94
C LYS A 25 12.54 -23.05 -30.37
N ARG A 26 11.49 -23.20 -31.19
CA ARG A 26 11.51 -22.82 -32.62
C ARG A 26 10.65 -21.59 -32.88
N SER A 27 11.14 -20.69 -33.73
CA SER A 27 10.37 -19.55 -34.23
C SER A 27 9.46 -19.98 -35.39
N ILE A 28 8.24 -19.47 -35.38
CA ILE A 28 7.16 -19.81 -36.30
C ILE A 28 6.65 -18.51 -36.91
N ARG A 29 6.48 -18.45 -38.23
CA ARG A 29 5.95 -17.25 -38.87
C ARG A 29 4.49 -17.03 -38.42
N PHE A 30 4.22 -15.84 -37.90
CA PHE A 30 2.92 -15.49 -37.33
C PHE A 30 2.20 -14.48 -38.22
N LYS A 31 0.93 -14.75 -38.49
CA LYS A 31 -0.02 -13.84 -39.14
C LYS A 31 -1.38 -14.06 -38.47
N ILE A 32 -2.07 -12.97 -38.11
CA ILE A 32 -3.31 -12.97 -37.32
C ILE A 32 -4.39 -13.92 -37.87
N LYS A 33 -4.46 -14.09 -39.19
CA LYS A 33 -5.48 -14.93 -39.85
C LYS A 33 -4.99 -16.31 -40.32
N ASN A 34 -3.69 -16.52 -40.42
CA ASN A 34 -3.11 -17.76 -40.96
C ASN A 34 -1.71 -17.95 -40.38
N SER A 35 -1.66 -18.28 -39.09
CA SER A 35 -0.40 -18.49 -38.39
C SER A 35 0.09 -19.91 -38.64
N GLY A 36 1.40 -20.08 -38.81
CA GLY A 36 2.01 -21.42 -38.89
C GLY A 36 1.96 -22.18 -37.56
N ILE A 37 1.29 -21.64 -36.52
CA ILE A 37 1.26 -22.20 -35.16
C ILE A 37 0.46 -23.49 -35.12
N GLU A 38 -0.77 -23.51 -35.64
CA GLU A 38 -1.60 -24.71 -35.60
C GLU A 38 -0.98 -25.89 -36.38
N PRO A 39 -0.45 -25.69 -37.62
CA PRO A 39 0.30 -26.74 -38.30
C PRO A 39 1.56 -27.19 -37.54
N HIS A 40 2.26 -26.25 -36.87
CA HIS A 40 3.44 -26.58 -36.07
C HIS A 40 3.09 -27.44 -34.86
N MET A 41 2.06 -27.06 -34.09
CA MET A 41 1.62 -27.80 -32.91
C MET A 41 1.12 -29.19 -33.28
N ARG A 42 0.34 -29.32 -34.36
CA ARG A 42 -0.11 -30.64 -34.85
C ARG A 42 1.03 -31.51 -35.36
N LYS A 43 2.10 -30.94 -35.91
CA LYS A 43 3.24 -31.70 -36.48
C LYS A 43 4.26 -32.13 -35.43
N TYR A 44 4.53 -31.30 -34.43
CA TYR A 44 5.63 -31.53 -33.46
C TYR A 44 5.15 -31.76 -32.03
N HIS A 45 3.89 -31.43 -31.71
CA HIS A 45 3.33 -31.41 -30.36
C HIS A 45 1.90 -31.98 -30.33
N GLU A 46 1.61 -33.00 -31.14
CA GLU A 46 0.26 -33.58 -31.25
C GLU A 46 -0.19 -34.25 -29.95
N GLU A 47 0.72 -34.91 -29.24
CA GLU A 47 0.45 -35.52 -27.93
C GLU A 47 0.18 -34.45 -26.86
N ASP A 48 0.93 -33.34 -26.86
CA ASP A 48 0.66 -32.21 -25.96
C ASP A 48 -0.74 -31.62 -26.20
N LEU A 49 -1.20 -31.56 -27.46
CA LEU A 49 -2.57 -31.13 -27.79
C LEU A 49 -3.63 -32.12 -27.32
N LYS A 50 -3.36 -33.44 -27.37
CA LYS A 50 -4.28 -34.50 -26.93
C LYS A 50 -4.37 -34.61 -25.40
N ASN A 51 -3.35 -34.15 -24.70
CA ASN A 51 -3.25 -34.16 -23.24
C ASN A 51 -3.64 -32.81 -22.61
N PHE A 52 -3.82 -31.76 -23.42
CA PHE A 52 -4.23 -30.44 -22.95
C PHE A 52 -5.61 -30.52 -22.23
N GLY A 53 -5.61 -30.30 -20.92
CA GLY A 53 -6.81 -30.34 -20.06
C GLY A 53 -7.09 -31.67 -19.33
N LYS A 54 -6.22 -32.68 -19.44
CA LYS A 54 -6.39 -33.97 -18.71
C LYS A 54 -5.59 -34.06 -17.40
N ASP A 55 -4.55 -33.24 -17.22
CA ASP A 55 -3.64 -33.33 -16.06
C ASP A 55 -4.02 -32.40 -14.89
N ASP A 56 -5.03 -31.55 -15.06
CA ASP A 56 -5.36 -30.48 -14.09
C ASP A 56 -6.03 -30.99 -12.80
N ASN A 57 -6.62 -32.19 -12.81
CA ASN A 57 -7.39 -32.69 -11.66
C ASN A 57 -6.55 -33.33 -10.54
N THR A 58 -5.33 -33.78 -10.82
CA THR A 58 -4.53 -34.57 -9.86
C THR A 58 -3.53 -33.70 -9.10
N THR A 59 -2.98 -32.67 -9.75
CA THR A 59 -1.98 -31.77 -9.18
C THR A 59 -2.63 -30.66 -8.34
N ALA A 60 -3.75 -30.08 -8.81
CA ALA A 60 -4.53 -29.09 -8.07
C ALA A 60 -5.07 -29.66 -6.73
N ASN A 61 -5.51 -30.93 -6.74
CA ASN A 61 -5.98 -31.62 -5.53
C ASN A 61 -4.88 -31.91 -4.50
N ARG A 62 -3.64 -32.13 -4.93
CA ARG A 62 -2.50 -32.34 -4.02
C ARG A 62 -2.01 -31.03 -3.40
N ILE A 63 -1.96 -29.96 -4.19
CA ILE A 63 -1.56 -28.62 -3.73
C ILE A 63 -2.64 -28.04 -2.80
N GLY A 64 -3.93 -28.19 -3.13
CA GLY A 64 -5.03 -27.74 -2.28
C GLY A 64 -5.01 -28.39 -0.89
N ARG A 65 -4.80 -29.72 -0.81
CA ARG A 65 -4.75 -30.44 0.48
C ARG A 65 -3.50 -30.14 1.31
N ALA A 66 -2.39 -29.77 0.68
CA ALA A 66 -1.16 -29.39 1.37
C ALA A 66 -1.21 -27.95 1.92
N LEU A 67 -1.99 -27.08 1.29
CA LEU A 67 -2.11 -25.66 1.66
C LEU A 67 -3.25 -25.38 2.65
N GLU A 68 -4.30 -26.21 2.70
CA GLU A 68 -5.43 -26.05 3.64
C GLU A 68 -5.03 -25.91 5.12
N PRO A 69 -4.05 -26.68 5.67
CA PRO A 69 -3.65 -26.54 7.07
C PRO A 69 -2.87 -25.23 7.32
N GLU A 70 -2.12 -24.75 6.34
CA GLU A 70 -1.40 -23.47 6.44
C GLU A 70 -2.37 -22.29 6.37
N PHE A 71 -3.41 -22.33 5.53
CA PHE A 71 -4.39 -21.25 5.41
C PHE A 71 -5.45 -21.19 6.52
N ALA A 72 -5.68 -22.28 7.27
CA ALA A 72 -6.61 -22.27 8.41
C ALA A 72 -6.13 -21.35 9.55
N ASN A 73 -4.82 -21.12 9.67
CA ASN A 73 -4.22 -20.24 10.69
C ASN A 73 -3.87 -18.84 10.14
N VAL A 74 -4.24 -18.56 8.89
CA VAL A 74 -3.88 -17.32 8.18
C VAL A 74 -4.90 -16.21 8.41
N ASP A 75 -6.04 -16.47 9.05
CA ASP A 75 -7.08 -15.46 9.25
C ASP A 75 -6.69 -14.36 10.25
N SER A 76 -5.66 -14.60 11.08
CA SER A 76 -5.02 -13.60 11.96
C SER A 76 -3.74 -13.02 11.34
N ILE A 77 -2.92 -13.86 10.70
CA ILE A 77 -1.62 -13.47 10.13
C ILE A 77 -1.76 -12.71 8.80
N ALA A 78 -2.66 -13.12 7.89
CA ALA A 78 -2.88 -12.40 6.62
C ALA A 78 -3.61 -11.07 6.80
N LYS A 79 -4.51 -10.93 7.79
CA LYS A 79 -5.09 -9.61 8.10
C LYS A 79 -3.99 -8.62 8.49
N THR A 80 -3.04 -9.07 9.31
CA THR A 80 -1.91 -8.26 9.77
C THR A 80 -0.87 -7.99 8.67
N HIS A 81 -0.56 -8.99 7.82
CA HIS A 81 0.46 -8.84 6.78
C HIS A 81 -0.02 -8.19 5.48
N MET A 82 -1.28 -8.39 5.06
CA MET A 82 -1.81 -7.73 3.86
C MET A 82 -1.99 -6.22 4.07
N LEU A 83 -2.26 -5.78 5.31
CA LEU A 83 -2.44 -4.35 5.60
C LEU A 83 -1.10 -3.62 5.85
N ARG A 84 -0.05 -4.32 6.30
CA ARG A 84 1.30 -3.75 6.49
C ARG A 84 2.05 -3.43 5.20
N ASN A 85 1.72 -4.08 4.08
CA ASN A 85 2.52 -4.03 2.84
C ASN A 85 1.77 -3.46 1.61
N ILE A 86 0.60 -2.84 1.76
CA ILE A 86 -0.03 -2.14 0.62
C ILE A 86 0.69 -0.81 0.42
N PRO A 87 1.35 -0.58 -0.74
CA PRO A 87 1.93 0.71 -1.04
C PRO A 87 0.80 1.74 -1.12
N LEU A 88 0.83 2.77 -0.26
CA LEU A 88 -0.07 3.93 -0.31
C LEU A 88 0.24 4.84 -1.50
N SER A 89 0.71 4.28 -2.61
CA SER A 89 1.05 4.99 -3.83
C SER A 89 0.32 4.34 -4.99
N SER A 90 -0.90 4.80 -5.26
CA SER A 90 -1.25 5.25 -6.61
C SER A 90 -2.72 5.63 -6.70
N LYS A 91 -2.94 6.78 -7.34
CA LYS A 91 -4.18 7.17 -8.00
C LYS A 91 -4.52 6.18 -9.14
N LEU A 92 -4.83 4.93 -8.80
CA LEU A 92 -5.48 4.01 -9.71
C LEU A 92 -6.97 4.02 -9.37
N ARG A 93 -7.79 4.35 -10.37
CA ARG A 93 -9.24 4.25 -10.29
C ARG A 93 -9.59 2.90 -9.65
N TYR A 94 -10.43 2.95 -8.62
CA TYR A 94 -10.71 1.94 -7.60
C TYR A 94 -11.11 0.52 -8.08
N GLU A 95 -11.15 0.26 -9.39
CA GLU A 95 -11.40 -1.08 -9.94
C GLU A 95 -10.11 -1.88 -10.21
N GLY A 96 -8.96 -1.20 -10.40
CA GLY A 96 -7.71 -1.85 -10.80
C GLY A 96 -7.18 -2.87 -9.79
N PRO A 97 -7.06 -2.54 -8.49
CA PRO A 97 -6.48 -3.45 -7.50
C PRO A 97 -7.33 -4.69 -7.26
N ILE A 98 -8.66 -4.55 -7.16
CA ILE A 98 -9.57 -5.68 -6.95
C ILE A 98 -9.57 -6.60 -8.18
N LYS A 99 -9.64 -6.03 -9.39
CA LYS A 99 -9.55 -6.82 -10.63
C LYS A 99 -8.20 -7.51 -10.77
N PHE A 100 -7.12 -6.85 -10.36
CA PHE A 100 -5.78 -7.43 -10.38
C PHE A 100 -5.67 -8.59 -9.38
N VAL A 101 -6.14 -8.43 -8.14
CA VAL A 101 -6.14 -9.51 -7.16
C VAL A 101 -6.96 -10.69 -7.67
N LYS A 102 -8.17 -10.45 -8.20
CA LYS A 102 -8.99 -11.50 -8.81
C LYS A 102 -8.32 -12.17 -10.01
N PHE A 103 -7.66 -11.41 -10.88
CA PHE A 103 -6.93 -11.96 -12.01
C PHE A 103 -5.82 -12.92 -11.54
N ILE A 104 -5.02 -12.51 -10.56
CA ILE A 104 -3.98 -13.38 -10.00
C ILE A 104 -4.59 -14.61 -9.32
N THR A 105 -5.58 -14.42 -8.44
CA THR A 105 -6.10 -15.52 -7.62
C THR A 105 -6.98 -16.47 -8.43
N GLU A 106 -7.92 -15.92 -9.20
CA GLU A 106 -8.94 -16.71 -9.91
C GLU A 106 -8.43 -17.20 -11.27
N GLU A 107 -7.74 -16.36 -12.07
CA GLU A 107 -7.32 -16.76 -13.43
C GLU A 107 -5.95 -17.45 -13.46
N ILE A 108 -4.96 -16.98 -12.69
CA ILE A 108 -3.62 -17.61 -12.68
C ILE A 108 -3.57 -18.79 -11.71
N CYS A 109 -4.11 -18.64 -10.50
CA CYS A 109 -3.98 -19.64 -9.44
C CYS A 109 -5.19 -20.58 -9.31
N GLY A 110 -6.32 -20.29 -9.97
CA GLY A 110 -7.54 -21.11 -9.87
C GLY A 110 -8.23 -21.07 -8.49
N VAL A 111 -7.85 -20.14 -7.62
CA VAL A 111 -8.39 -19.97 -6.27
C VAL A 111 -9.47 -18.89 -6.29
N LYS A 112 -10.71 -19.28 -5.99
CA LYS A 112 -11.83 -18.35 -5.92
C LYS A 112 -11.84 -17.61 -4.58
N LEU A 113 -11.43 -16.35 -4.58
CA LEU A 113 -11.25 -15.56 -3.37
C LEU A 113 -12.43 -14.58 -3.20
N HIS A 114 -13.20 -14.73 -2.12
CA HIS A 114 -14.31 -13.82 -1.84
C HIS A 114 -13.79 -12.53 -1.20
N LEU A 115 -13.50 -11.52 -2.03
CA LEU A 115 -13.07 -10.21 -1.55
C LEU A 115 -14.23 -9.48 -0.83
N PRO A 116 -14.02 -8.99 0.40
CA PRO A 116 -15.03 -8.20 1.10
C PRO A 116 -15.33 -6.91 0.34
N GLY A 117 -16.60 -6.50 0.38
CA GLY A 117 -17.03 -5.23 -0.21
C GLY A 117 -16.42 -4.03 0.51
N ARG A 118 -16.41 -2.86 -0.14
CA ARG A 118 -15.83 -1.61 0.37
C ARG A 118 -16.27 -1.27 1.79
N THR A 119 -17.55 -1.45 2.11
CA THR A 119 -18.10 -1.15 3.45
C THR A 119 -17.48 -2.04 4.52
N ARG A 120 -17.33 -3.34 4.22
CA ARG A 120 -16.73 -4.30 5.14
C ARG A 120 -15.24 -4.03 5.31
N LEU A 121 -14.50 -3.83 4.21
CA LEU A 121 -13.09 -3.42 4.27
C LEU A 121 -12.88 -2.17 5.11
N ARG A 122 -13.75 -1.16 4.96
CA ARG A 122 -13.68 0.06 5.77
C ARG A 122 -13.88 -0.23 7.25
N ALA A 123 -14.86 -1.05 7.61
CA ALA A 123 -15.12 -1.43 9.01
C ALA A 123 -13.93 -2.22 9.59
N ASP A 124 -13.38 -3.16 8.81
CA ASP A 124 -12.22 -3.96 9.21
C ASP A 124 -10.97 -3.08 9.42
N ILE A 125 -10.72 -2.11 8.52
CA ILE A 125 -9.61 -1.15 8.66
C ILE A 125 -9.79 -0.28 9.91
N ILE A 126 -11.00 0.22 10.16
CA ILE A 126 -11.27 1.03 11.36
C ILE A 126 -10.98 0.24 12.64
N THR A 127 -11.40 -1.03 12.66
CA THR A 127 -11.15 -1.94 13.79
C THR A 127 -9.65 -2.16 13.98
N LEU A 128 -8.93 -2.53 12.92
CA LEU A 128 -7.49 -2.76 12.97
C LEU A 128 -6.71 -1.52 13.43
N VAL A 129 -7.07 -0.34 12.92
CA VAL A 129 -6.41 0.91 13.33
C VAL A 129 -6.68 1.21 14.81
N GLY A 130 -7.87 0.89 15.31
CA GLY A 130 -8.19 0.97 16.73
C GLY A 130 -7.27 0.10 17.59
N ASP A 131 -7.12 -1.18 17.21
CA ASP A 131 -6.26 -2.13 17.92
C ASP A 131 -4.78 -1.70 17.85
N LEU A 132 -4.30 -1.35 16.65
CA LEU A 132 -2.92 -0.88 16.44
C LEU A 132 -2.64 0.40 17.23
N ARG A 133 -3.61 1.30 17.36
CA ARG A 133 -3.45 2.52 18.16
C ARG A 133 -3.21 2.19 19.64
N VAL A 134 -3.89 1.17 20.18
CA VAL A 134 -3.66 0.73 21.57
C VAL A 134 -2.26 0.14 21.72
N GLU A 135 -1.82 -0.70 20.79
CA GLU A 135 -0.48 -1.29 20.78
C GLU A 135 0.61 -0.21 20.71
N VAL A 136 0.52 0.71 19.74
CA VAL A 136 1.50 1.79 19.56
C VAL A 136 1.55 2.70 20.79
N LYS A 137 0.41 3.03 21.40
CA LYS A 137 0.38 3.79 22.67
C LYS A 137 1.12 3.05 23.79
N ALA A 138 0.87 1.76 23.93
CA ALA A 138 1.53 0.95 24.94
C ALA A 138 3.04 0.86 24.69
N ASP A 139 3.46 0.74 23.43
CA ASP A 139 4.88 0.70 23.07
C ASP A 139 5.56 2.04 23.37
N ILE A 140 4.98 3.16 22.94
CA ILE A 140 5.50 4.50 23.25
C ILE A 140 5.61 4.71 24.75
N ALA A 141 4.58 4.34 25.53
CA ALA A 141 4.60 4.51 26.98
C ALA A 141 5.69 3.69 27.69
N ARG A 142 6.13 2.58 27.07
CA ARG A 142 7.20 1.73 27.62
C ARG A 142 8.60 2.17 27.20
N SER A 143 8.78 2.64 25.97
CA SER A 143 10.12 2.82 25.38
C SER A 143 10.51 4.28 25.09
N CYS A 144 9.58 5.23 25.23
CA CYS A 144 9.83 6.64 24.94
C CYS A 144 9.90 7.48 26.22
N VAL A 145 11.08 8.05 26.49
CA VAL A 145 11.28 9.02 27.59
C VAL A 145 11.17 10.45 27.06
N TYR A 146 11.94 10.76 26.01
CA TYR A 146 11.93 12.05 25.32
C TYR A 146 11.72 11.84 23.84
N TYR A 147 11.03 12.77 23.20
CA TYR A 147 10.75 12.67 21.77
C TYR A 147 10.90 14.02 21.07
N SER A 148 10.95 13.95 19.76
CA SER A 148 10.80 15.08 18.84
C SER A 148 9.62 14.83 17.93
N ILE A 149 9.10 15.89 17.32
CA ILE A 149 7.92 15.83 16.47
C ILE A 149 8.28 16.41 15.11
N THR A 150 7.83 15.77 14.03
CA THR A 150 7.71 16.43 12.73
C THR A 150 6.23 16.69 12.46
N SER A 151 5.88 17.94 12.14
CA SER A 151 4.53 18.30 11.75
C SER A 151 4.52 19.12 10.46
N ASP A 152 3.60 18.77 9.58
CA ASP A 152 3.38 19.43 8.29
C ASP A 152 1.91 19.80 8.17
N ILE A 153 1.64 20.97 7.58
CA ILE A 153 0.29 21.42 7.29
C ILE A 153 0.14 21.73 5.81
N TRP A 154 -0.89 21.15 5.22
CA TRP A 154 -1.26 21.45 3.85
C TRP A 154 -2.75 21.71 3.72
N THR A 155 -3.07 22.60 2.79
CA THR A 155 -4.43 22.82 2.32
C THR A 155 -4.61 22.12 0.98
N THR A 156 -5.59 21.24 0.90
CA THR A 156 -5.99 20.58 -0.35
C THR A 156 -6.66 21.58 -1.30
N ARG A 157 -6.75 21.21 -2.57
CA ARG A 157 -7.42 22.02 -3.60
C ARG A 157 -8.90 22.31 -3.30
N ASN A 158 -9.52 21.49 -2.46
CA ASN A 158 -10.92 21.64 -2.05
C ASN A 158 -11.04 22.47 -0.76
N SER A 159 -9.99 23.21 -0.39
CA SER A 159 -9.94 24.07 0.81
C SER A 159 -10.09 23.33 2.15
N HIS A 160 -9.90 22.02 2.17
CA HIS A 160 -9.73 21.26 3.41
C HIS A 160 -8.26 21.25 3.80
N SER A 161 -7.97 21.52 5.06
CA SER A 161 -6.60 21.51 5.56
C SER A 161 -6.37 20.40 6.55
N TYR A 162 -5.16 19.88 6.53
CA TYR A 162 -4.77 18.74 7.32
C TYR A 162 -3.46 19.06 8.02
N ILE A 163 -3.31 18.48 9.20
CA ILE A 163 -2.05 18.42 9.92
C ILE A 163 -1.60 16.96 9.96
N ALA A 164 -0.35 16.72 9.59
CA ALA A 164 0.33 15.47 9.90
C ALA A 164 1.11 15.63 11.21
N PHE A 165 1.12 14.58 12.02
CA PHE A 165 1.86 14.52 13.27
C PHE A 165 2.60 13.19 13.35
N THR A 166 3.92 13.27 13.43
CA THR A 166 4.81 12.10 13.54
C THR A 166 5.78 12.33 14.69
N ILE A 167 5.95 11.33 15.54
CA ILE A 167 6.94 11.37 16.62
C ILE A 167 8.20 10.62 16.21
N HIS A 168 9.32 11.05 16.77
CA HIS A 168 10.62 10.40 16.61
C HIS A 168 11.34 10.37 17.95
N TYR A 169 11.84 9.20 18.34
CA TYR A 169 12.60 9.02 19.57
C TYR A 169 13.64 7.90 19.42
N VAL A 170 14.49 7.76 20.42
CA VAL A 170 15.45 6.65 20.52
C VAL A 170 15.03 5.80 21.72
N ASN A 171 14.88 4.49 21.52
CA ASN A 171 14.52 3.56 22.60
C ASN A 171 15.72 3.21 23.50
N GLU A 172 15.50 2.38 24.52
CA GLU A 172 16.54 1.94 25.46
C GLU A 172 17.64 1.13 24.78
N GLU A 173 17.31 0.45 23.68
CA GLU A 173 18.24 -0.30 22.82
C GLU A 173 19.05 0.59 21.85
N PHE A 174 18.89 1.91 21.95
CA PHE A 174 19.55 2.90 21.09
C PHE A 174 19.13 2.83 19.61
N GLU A 175 17.92 2.32 19.35
CA GLU A 175 17.32 2.25 18.03
C GLU A 175 16.43 3.47 17.78
N PHE A 176 16.51 4.00 16.55
CA PHE A 176 15.66 5.09 16.13
C PHE A 176 14.24 4.58 15.81
N VAL A 177 13.24 5.16 16.48
CA VAL A 177 11.83 4.81 16.34
C VAL A 177 11.07 6.02 15.80
N SER A 178 10.25 5.78 14.77
CA SER A 178 9.42 6.80 14.13
C SER A 178 8.00 6.29 13.91
N TRP A 179 7.01 7.06 14.36
CA TRP A 179 5.59 6.73 14.21
C TRP A 179 4.80 7.89 13.65
N ALA A 180 4.17 7.68 12.49
CA ALA A 180 3.16 8.58 11.95
C ALA A 180 1.85 8.35 12.70
N LEU A 181 1.59 9.21 13.69
CA LEU A 181 0.51 9.00 14.65
C LEU A 181 -0.84 9.48 14.13
N GLU A 182 -0.87 10.67 13.50
CA GLU A 182 -2.14 11.29 13.16
C GLU A 182 -2.06 12.08 11.86
N VAL A 183 -3.14 12.00 11.09
CA VAL A 183 -3.44 12.96 10.02
C VAL A 183 -4.85 13.47 10.27
N LYS A 184 -4.95 14.69 10.79
CA LYS A 184 -6.21 15.27 11.25
C LYS A 184 -6.61 16.43 10.36
N GLU A 185 -7.89 16.48 10.00
CA GLU A 185 -8.44 17.67 9.36
C GLU A 185 -8.58 18.79 10.40
N ILE A 186 -8.08 19.98 10.07
CA ILE A 186 -8.26 21.19 10.88
C ILE A 186 -9.19 22.11 10.09
N PRO A 187 -10.47 22.26 10.47
CA PRO A 187 -11.38 23.16 9.78
C PRO A 187 -11.09 24.64 10.12
N GLY A 188 -11.43 25.55 9.22
CA GLY A 188 -11.37 26.99 9.46
C GLY A 188 -10.04 27.65 9.06
N LYS A 189 -9.66 28.74 9.75
CA LYS A 189 -8.42 29.49 9.45
C LYS A 189 -7.25 28.87 10.22
N HIS A 190 -6.20 28.44 9.51
CA HIS A 190 -5.01 27.83 10.13
C HIS A 190 -4.03 28.91 10.59
N ASP A 191 -4.45 29.77 11.51
CA ASP A 191 -3.49 30.62 12.20
C ASP A 191 -2.66 29.81 13.22
N GLY A 192 -1.59 30.41 13.73
CA GLY A 192 -0.69 29.72 14.65
C GLY A 192 -1.39 29.19 15.91
N THR A 193 -2.45 29.85 16.38
CA THR A 193 -3.19 29.42 17.57
C THR A 193 -4.03 28.17 17.33
N ALA A 194 -4.70 28.09 16.18
CA ALA A 194 -5.46 26.91 15.79
C ALA A 194 -4.55 25.68 15.61
N ILE A 195 -3.35 25.89 15.08
CA ILE A 195 -2.34 24.84 14.91
C ILE A 195 -1.87 24.32 16.26
N VAL A 196 -1.52 25.22 17.19
CA VAL A 196 -1.09 24.84 18.54
C VAL A 196 -2.20 24.09 19.28
N ALA A 197 -3.45 24.53 19.15
CA ALA A 197 -4.58 23.81 19.72
C ALA A 197 -4.70 22.38 19.15
N ALA A 198 -4.55 22.22 17.83
CA ALA A 198 -4.57 20.90 17.20
C ALA A 198 -3.40 20.01 17.66
N LEU A 199 -2.18 20.55 17.79
CA LEU A 199 -1.02 19.82 18.29
C LEU A 199 -1.24 19.34 19.73
N ASN A 200 -1.72 20.21 20.63
CA ASN A 200 -2.01 19.84 22.01
C ASN A 200 -3.11 18.77 22.10
N MET A 201 -4.17 18.90 21.30
CA MET A 201 -5.21 17.86 21.22
C MET A 201 -4.64 16.51 20.77
N ILE A 202 -3.73 16.51 19.79
CA ILE A 202 -3.08 15.28 19.33
C ILE A 202 -2.19 14.69 20.44
N LEU A 203 -1.44 15.52 21.17
CA LEU A 203 -0.66 15.07 22.32
C LEU A 203 -1.54 14.39 23.38
N ASP A 204 -2.65 15.05 23.76
CA ASP A 204 -3.61 14.51 24.73
C ASP A 204 -4.24 13.20 24.23
N ASP A 205 -4.66 13.16 22.95
CA ASP A 205 -5.24 11.98 22.29
C ASP A 205 -4.26 10.79 22.26
N TRP A 206 -2.95 11.05 22.34
CA TRP A 206 -1.88 10.05 22.36
C TRP A 206 -1.27 9.80 23.75
N GLY A 207 -1.67 10.55 24.77
CA GLY A 207 -1.11 10.45 26.13
C GLY A 207 0.34 10.92 26.22
N LEU A 208 0.73 11.86 25.36
CA LEU A 208 2.08 12.39 25.27
C LEU A 208 2.21 13.70 26.05
N SER A 209 3.23 13.82 26.89
CA SER A 209 3.49 15.07 27.62
C SER A 209 4.33 16.03 26.80
N LYS A 210 3.84 17.27 26.63
CA LYS A 210 4.57 18.34 25.96
C LYS A 210 5.94 18.61 26.59
N ASP A 211 6.09 18.44 27.90
CA ASP A 211 7.35 18.69 28.62
C ASP A 211 8.47 17.72 28.22
N LEU A 212 8.11 16.57 27.62
CA LEU A 212 9.04 15.58 27.11
C LEU A 212 9.36 15.78 25.62
N CYS A 213 8.70 16.74 24.96
CA CYS A 213 8.97 17.12 23.58
C CYS A 213 10.18 18.06 23.52
N THR A 214 11.30 17.56 23.01
CA THR A 214 12.57 18.29 22.93
C THR A 214 12.66 19.20 21.73
N HIS A 215 12.05 18.82 20.61
CA HIS A 215 12.16 19.58 19.36
C HIS A 215 10.99 19.37 18.42
N VAL A 216 10.71 20.39 17.60
CA VAL A 216 9.64 20.39 16.60
C VAL A 216 10.20 20.77 15.24
N VAL A 217 10.14 19.83 14.31
CA VAL A 217 10.46 20.06 12.91
C VAL A 217 9.17 20.41 12.16
N ARG A 218 9.18 21.55 11.47
CA ARG A 218 7.98 22.17 10.87
C ARG A 218 8.31 22.79 9.51
N ASP A 219 7.38 22.76 8.56
CA ASP A 219 7.58 23.38 7.25
C ASP A 219 7.82 24.91 7.33
N PRO A 220 8.50 25.57 6.38
CA PRO A 220 8.82 27.00 6.44
C PRO A 220 7.60 27.96 6.33
N GLY A 221 6.37 27.46 6.30
CA GLY A 221 5.15 28.25 6.21
C GLY A 221 4.94 29.19 7.39
N SER A 222 4.51 30.42 7.11
CA SER A 222 4.36 31.49 8.11
C SER A 222 3.48 31.11 9.31
N ASN A 223 2.41 30.35 9.06
CA ASN A 223 1.49 29.93 10.10
C ASN A 223 2.11 28.91 11.03
N MET A 224 2.89 27.98 10.47
CA MET A 224 3.63 27.01 11.25
C MET A 224 4.77 27.70 12.02
N ILE A 225 5.38 28.78 11.49
CA ILE A 225 6.43 29.53 12.20
C ILE A 225 5.79 30.20 13.42
N SER A 226 4.64 30.86 13.18
CA SER A 226 3.85 31.46 14.24
C SER A 226 3.43 30.41 15.28
N ALA A 227 3.03 29.21 14.86
CA ALA A 227 2.64 28.14 15.75
C ALA A 227 3.81 27.69 16.64
N GLY A 228 4.98 27.43 16.06
CA GLY A 228 6.19 27.07 16.82
C GLY A 228 6.55 28.11 17.87
N ASN A 229 6.51 29.40 17.50
CA ASN A 229 6.77 30.51 18.42
C ASN A 229 5.74 30.59 19.56
N ILE A 230 4.45 30.39 19.26
CA ILE A 230 3.38 30.38 20.28
C ILE A 230 3.51 29.16 21.18
N TRP A 231 3.91 28.01 20.62
CA TRP A 231 4.00 26.77 21.37
C TRP A 231 5.13 26.80 22.39
N GLY A 232 6.24 27.49 22.09
CA GLY A 232 7.34 27.71 23.03
C GLY A 232 8.25 26.49 23.25
N THR A 233 8.17 25.49 22.37
CA THR A 233 9.15 24.39 22.27
C THR A 233 10.14 24.74 21.16
N ASP A 234 11.40 24.36 21.32
CA ASP A 234 12.43 24.57 20.29
C ASP A 234 11.98 23.99 18.95
N HIS A 235 12.13 24.78 17.88
CA HIS A 235 11.63 24.42 16.57
C HIS A 235 12.58 24.82 15.44
N ALA A 236 12.56 24.03 14.36
CA ALA A 236 13.37 24.25 13.17
C ALA A 236 12.64 23.82 11.89
N ALA A 237 13.15 24.29 10.75
CA ALA A 237 12.65 23.94 9.42
C ALA A 237 13.34 22.70 8.85
#